data_AF-A0A354UBG4-F1
#
_entry.id   AF-A0A354UBG4-F1
#
_cell.length_a   1.000
_cell.length_b   1.000
_cell.length_c   1.000
_cell.angle_alpha   90.00
_cell.angle_beta   90.00
_cell.angle_gamma   90.00
#
_symmetry.space_group_name_H-M   'P 1'
#
loop_
_entity.id
_entity.type
_entity.pdbx_description
1 polymer ?
#
loop_
_entity_poly.entity_id
_entity_poly.type
_entity_poly.pdbx_seq_one_letter_code
_entity_poly.pdbx_strand_id
1 'polypeptide(L)' 'MTAPEQKFSGKAEIYAAFRPSYPPELTDWISERCPHVKVADIGAGTGIFTRCLLRRYGDVTAV' A
#
# COMPACT_ATOMS: atom_id res chain seq x y z
N MET A 1 9.65 26.55 6.15
CA MET A 1 9.63 25.09 5.95
C MET A 1 8.19 24.69 5.70
N THR A 2 7.89 24.03 4.57
CA THR A 2 6.56 23.45 4.32
C THR A 2 6.41 22.16 5.11
N ALA A 3 5.19 21.90 5.59
CA ALA A 3 4.91 20.73 6.41
C ALA A 3 5.07 19.44 5.57
N PRO A 4 5.56 18.32 6.15
CA PRO A 4 5.91 17.11 5.41
C PRO A 4 4.80 16.56 4.50
N GLU A 5 3.55 16.65 4.95
CA GLU A 5 2.35 16.22 4.24
C GLU A 5 2.09 17.01 2.95
N GLN A 6 2.46 18.29 2.93
CA GLN A 6 2.24 19.16 1.76
C GLN A 6 3.09 18.77 0.56
N LYS A 7 4.15 17.96 0.76
CA LYS A 7 4.99 17.45 -0.34
C LYS A 7 4.23 16.53 -1.31
N PHE A 8 3.13 15.94 -0.83
CA PHE A 8 2.34 14.95 -1.56
C PHE A 8 1.00 15.50 -2.09
N SER A 9 0.60 16.69 -1.64
CA SER A 9 -0.63 17.37 -2.09
C SER A 9 -0.66 17.56 -3.60
N GLY A 10 -1.82 17.26 -4.22
CA GLY A 10 -2.05 17.44 -5.66
C GLY A 10 -1.37 16.44 -6.59
N LYS A 11 -0.65 15.44 -6.06
CA LYS A 11 0.10 14.45 -6.87
C LYS A 11 -0.57 13.08 -6.95
N ALA A 12 -1.63 12.85 -6.17
CA ALA A 12 -2.24 11.53 -6.01
C ALA A 12 -2.77 10.93 -7.34
N GLU A 13 -3.45 11.73 -8.16
CA GLU A 13 -4.01 11.28 -9.44
C GLU A 13 -2.92 10.88 -10.42
N ILE A 14 -1.91 11.73 -10.62
CA ILE A 14 -0.74 11.44 -11.46
C ILE A 14 -0.02 10.20 -10.93
N TYR A 15 0.16 10.09 -9.61
CA TYR A 15 0.83 8.94 -9.02
C TYR A 15 0.05 7.64 -9.28
N ALA A 16 -1.28 7.65 -9.12
CA ALA A 16 -2.12 6.48 -9.37
C ALA A 16 -2.11 6.06 -10.86
N ALA A 17 -2.04 7.01 -11.78
CA ALA A 17 -2.07 6.74 -13.22
C ALA A 17 -0.77 6.10 -13.75
N PHE A 18 0.39 6.50 -13.22
CA PHE A 18 1.68 6.10 -13.78
C PHE A 18 2.48 5.12 -12.91
N ARG A 19 2.13 4.96 -11.63
CA ARG A 19 2.82 4.02 -10.75
C ARG A 19 2.32 2.60 -11.01
N PRO A 20 3.18 1.66 -11.46
CA PRO A 20 2.78 0.27 -11.62
C PRO A 20 2.44 -0.36 -10.27
N SER A 21 1.54 -1.34 -10.32
CA SER A 21 1.20 -2.17 -9.17
C SER A 21 2.35 -3.13 -8.81
N TYR A 22 2.24 -3.75 -7.64
CA TYR A 22 3.17 -4.80 -7.20
C TYR A 22 2.80 -6.16 -7.80
N PRO A 23 3.81 -7.01 -8.10
CA PRO A 23 3.58 -8.39 -8.52
C PRO A 23 2.90 -9.20 -7.40
N PRO A 24 1.96 -10.11 -7.70
CA PRO A 24 1.32 -10.96 -6.71
C PRO A 24 2.31 -11.73 -5.83
N GLU A 25 3.41 -12.20 -6.43
CA GLU A 25 4.47 -13.00 -5.80
C GLU A 25 5.06 -12.29 -4.56
N LEU A 26 5.05 -10.95 -4.53
CA LEU A 26 5.48 -10.21 -3.36
C LEU A 26 4.56 -10.46 -2.16
N THR A 27 3.25 -10.32 -2.35
CA THR A 27 2.29 -10.54 -1.26
C THR A 27 2.21 -12.00 -0.85
N ASP A 28 2.47 -12.91 -1.80
CA ASP A 28 2.55 -14.34 -1.55
C ASP A 28 3.71 -14.64 -0.61
N TRP A 29 4.90 -14.17 -0.96
CA TRP A 29 6.13 -14.33 -0.19
C TRP A 29 6.01 -13.77 1.24
N ILE A 30 5.32 -12.63 1.40
CA ILE A 30 5.04 -12.04 2.73
C ILE A 30 4.05 -12.93 3.49
N SER A 31 2.95 -13.35 2.85
CA SER A 31 1.90 -14.16 3.50
C SER A 31 2.39 -15.52 4.00
N GLU A 32 3.36 -16.13 3.32
CA GLU A 32 4.01 -17.36 3.75
C GLU A 32 4.82 -17.19 5.05
N ARG A 33 5.37 -15.99 5.29
CA ARG A 33 6.23 -15.69 6.45
C ARG A 33 5.46 -15.11 7.61
N CYS A 34 4.35 -14.42 7.33
CA CYS A 34 3.52 -13.74 8.31
C CYS A 34 2.04 -14.17 8.17
N PRO A 35 1.70 -15.45 8.38
CA PRO A 35 0.32 -15.91 8.22
C PRO A 35 -0.58 -15.39 9.37
N HIS A 36 -1.86 -15.15 9.06
CA HIS A 36 -2.92 -14.84 10.04
C HIS A 36 -2.69 -13.60 10.93
N VAL A 37 -2.00 -12.59 10.42
CA VAL A 37 -1.77 -11.32 11.14
C VAL A 37 -2.74 -10.22 10.71
N LYS A 38 -2.93 -9.22 11.57
CA LYS A 38 -3.49 -7.92 11.18
C LYS A 38 -2.41 -7.09 10.51
N VAL A 39 -2.72 -6.44 9.39
CA VAL A 39 -1.73 -5.71 8.59
C VAL A 39 -1.98 -4.21 8.67
N ALA A 40 -0.90 -3.44 8.85
CA ALA A 40 -0.91 -1.99 8.68
C ALA A 40 -0.04 -1.61 7.47
N ASP A 41 -0.63 -0.95 6.48
CA ASP A 41 0.06 -0.40 5.30
C ASP A 41 0.40 1.07 5.55
N ILE A 42 1.66 1.33 5.94
CA ILE A 42 2.11 2.65 6.38
C ILE A 42 2.54 3.49 5.17
N GLY A 43 1.94 4.66 5.00
CA GLY A 43 2.16 5.51 3.84
C GLY A 43 1.39 5.00 2.63
N ALA A 44 0.18 4.48 2.84
CA ALA A 44 -0.60 3.79 1.82
C ALA A 44 -0.87 4.65 0.57
N GLY A 45 -0.90 5.97 0.72
CA GLY A 45 -1.04 6.92 -0.38
C GLY A 45 -2.26 6.63 -1.24
N THR A 46 -2.06 6.19 -2.48
CA THR A 46 -3.13 5.83 -3.42
C THR A 46 -3.69 4.40 -3.22
N GLY A 47 -3.26 3.71 -2.17
CA GLY A 47 -3.69 2.36 -1.79
C GLY A 47 -3.22 1.25 -2.74
N ILE A 48 -2.19 1.51 -3.56
CA ILE A 48 -1.67 0.53 -4.54
C ILE A 48 -1.27 -0.76 -3.84
N PHE A 49 -0.52 -0.66 -2.74
CA PHE A 49 -0.09 -1.85 -2.01
C PHE A 49 -1.19 -2.43 -1.13
N THR A 50 -2.02 -1.59 -0.50
CA THR A 50 -3.19 -2.01 0.29
C THR A 50 -4.07 -2.99 -0.50
N ARG A 51 -4.35 -2.70 -1.79
CA ARG A 51 -5.13 -3.59 -2.66
C ARG A 51 -4.44 -4.93 -2.94
N CYS A 52 -3.11 -4.96 -3.01
CA CYS A 52 -2.35 -6.20 -3.14
C CYS A 52 -2.45 -7.02 -1.84
N LEU A 53 -2.24 -6.38 -0.69
CA LEU A 53 -2.29 -7.02 0.63
C LEU A 53 -3.65 -7.67 0.90
N LEU A 54 -4.75 -6.99 0.54
CA LEU A 54 -6.12 -7.51 0.70
C LEU A 54 -6.40 -8.81 -0.07
N ARG A 55 -5.56 -9.19 -1.05
CA ARG A 55 -5.70 -10.49 -1.74
C ARG A 55 -5.25 -11.67 -0.89
N ARG A 56 -4.40 -11.42 0.11
CA ARG A 56 -3.83 -12.45 1.00
C ARG A 56 -4.27 -12.29 2.46
N TYR A 57 -4.58 -11.07 2.87
CA TYR A 57 -5.00 -10.74 4.22
C TYR A 57 -6.47 -10.29 4.21
N GLY A 58 -7.26 -10.80 5.14
CA GLY A 58 -8.68 -10.44 5.25
C GLY A 58 -8.94 -9.07 5.89
N ASP A 59 -7.95 -8.50 6.57
CA ASP A 59 -8.07 -7.22 7.29
C ASP A 59 -6.76 -6.42 7.19
N VAL A 60 -6.82 -5.23 6.59
CA VAL A 60 -5.67 -4.34 6.35
C VAL A 60 -6.07 -2.89 6.67
N THR A 61 -5.32 -2.25 7.56
CA THR A 61 -5.47 -0.82 7.88
C THR A 61 -4.47 0.01 7.07
N ALA A 62 -4.95 0.94 6.27
CA ALA A 62 -4.11 1.94 5.59
C ALA A 62 -3.86 3.15 6.51
N VAL A 63 -2.61 3.60 6.61
CA VAL A 63 -2.17 4.75 7.44
C VAL A 63 -1.44 5.78 6.61
#